data_AF-A0A9P6R2G1-F1
#
_entry.id   AF-A0A9P6R2G1-F1
#
_cell.length_a   1.000
_cell.length_b   1.000
_cell.length_c   1.000
_cell.angle_alpha   90.00
_cell.angle_beta   90.00
_cell.angle_gamma   90.00
#
_symmetry.space_group_name_H-M   'P 1'
#
loop_
_entity.id
_entity.type
_entity.pdbx_description
1 polymer ?
#
loop_
_entity_poly.entity_id
_entity_poly.type
_entity_poly.pdbx_seq_one_letter_code
_entity_poly.pdbx_strand_id
1 'polypeptide(L)'
;MSVAWKPIRLNCKHVFCVRCLIKAQRKRMVHCPVCRQTNSVQQADASNLDVSMMNFLKLYFPKEIKEKRKESSKEQAVEEMEALTGRQFTNNPDACLVM
;
A
#
# COMPACT_ATOMS: atom_id res chain seq x y z
N MET A 1 8.82 -11.04 5.66
CA MET A 1 8.33 -9.80 6.33
C MET A 1 8.41 -8.67 5.31
N SER A 2 7.32 -7.97 5.00
CA SER A 2 7.31 -6.90 3.99
C SER A 2 7.19 -5.53 4.65
N VAL A 3 8.09 -4.59 4.32
CA VAL A 3 8.03 -3.20 4.84
C VAL A 3 7.10 -2.33 4.01
N ALA A 4 6.52 -1.29 4.62
CA ALA A 4 5.68 -0.33 3.91
C ALA A 4 6.53 0.66 3.08
N TRP A 5 6.19 0.84 1.79
CA TRP A 5 6.77 1.89 0.95
C TRP A 5 5.78 3.05 0.78
N LYS A 6 6.22 4.28 1.05
CA LYS A 6 5.36 5.48 1.16
C LYS A 6 4.20 5.24 2.14
N PRO A 7 4.48 5.18 3.45
CA PRO A 7 3.46 4.95 4.48
C PRO A 7 2.48 6.12 4.57
N ILE A 8 1.18 5.83 4.56
CA ILE A 8 0.07 6.75 4.79
C ILE A 8 -0.56 6.40 6.12
N ARG A 9 -0.74 7.42 6.97
CA ARG A 9 -1.38 7.24 8.27
C ARG A 9 -2.87 7.57 8.16
N LEU A 10 -3.71 6.62 8.53
CA LEU A 10 -5.15 6.83 8.59
C LEU A 10 -5.54 7.66 9.82
N ASN A 11 -6.77 8.18 9.85
CA ASN A 11 -7.34 8.90 10.99
C ASN A 11 -7.31 8.07 12.31
N CYS A 12 -7.43 6.74 12.21
CA CYS A 12 -7.30 5.79 13.32
C CYS A 12 -5.84 5.46 13.68
N LYS A 13 -4.87 6.19 13.12
CA LYS A 13 -3.41 6.06 13.34
C LYS A 13 -2.75 4.79 12.78
N HIS A 14 -3.49 3.81 12.25
CA HIS A 14 -2.92 2.70 11.49
C HIS A 14 -2.25 3.18 10.21
N VAL A 15 -1.17 2.51 9.82
CA VAL A 15 -0.31 2.93 8.71
C VAL A 15 -0.34 1.87 7.62
N PHE A 16 -0.51 2.29 6.38
CA PHE A 16 -0.49 1.40 5.21
C PHE A 16 0.36 2.01 4.11
N CYS A 17 0.86 1.20 3.17
CA CYS A 17 1.50 1.75 1.98
C CYS A 17 0.47 2.43 1.06
N VAL A 18 0.86 3.46 0.29
CA VAL A 18 -0.03 4.11 -0.69
C VAL A 18 -0.70 3.09 -1.62
N ARG A 19 0.05 2.12 -2.17
CA ARG A 19 -0.52 1.08 -3.05
C ARG A 19 -1.56 0.20 -2.34
N CYS A 20 -1.34 -0.10 -1.07
CA CYS A 20 -2.22 -0.92 -0.24
C CYS A 20 -3.59 -0.24 -0.15
N LEU A 21 -3.60 1.07 0.06
CA LEU A 21 -4.81 1.87 0.12
C LEU A 21 -5.50 1.96 -1.25
N ILE A 22 -4.76 2.14 -2.34
CA ILE A 22 -5.34 2.11 -3.70
C ILE A 22 -6.02 0.75 -3.96
N LYS A 23 -5.36 -0.36 -3.63
CA LYS A 23 -5.92 -1.72 -3.76
C LYS A 23 -7.16 -1.89 -2.87
N ALA A 24 -7.13 -1.41 -1.64
CA ALA A 24 -8.28 -1.45 -0.74
C ALA A 24 -9.47 -0.64 -1.28
N GLN A 25 -9.23 0.57 -1.81
CA GLN A 25 -10.25 1.40 -2.44
C GLN A 25 -10.84 0.73 -3.69
N ARG A 26 -10.01 0.12 -4.56
CA ARG A 26 -10.48 -0.68 -5.71
C ARG A 26 -11.36 -1.86 -5.28
N LYS A 27 -11.04 -2.49 -4.15
CA LYS A 27 -11.86 -3.56 -3.53
C LYS A 27 -13.08 -3.03 -2.75
N ARG A 28 -13.37 -1.73 -2.82
CA ARG A 28 -14.45 -1.06 -2.07
C ARG A 28 -14.36 -1.25 -0.54
N MET A 29 -13.15 -1.42 -0.02
CA MET A 29 -12.91 -1.43 1.42
C MET A 29 -12.90 0.01 1.94
N VAL A 30 -13.93 0.38 2.70
CA VAL A 30 -14.14 1.75 3.20
C VAL A 30 -13.53 1.96 4.59
N HIS A 31 -13.48 0.91 5.40
CA HIS A 31 -13.07 0.94 6.80
C HIS A 31 -11.61 0.54 6.98
N CYS A 32 -11.02 0.91 8.13
CA CYS A 32 -9.67 0.47 8.47
C CYS A 32 -9.59 -1.08 8.49
N PRO A 33 -8.65 -1.71 7.76
CA PRO A 33 -8.47 -3.16 7.77
C PRO A 33 -8.12 -3.75 9.15
N VAL A 34 -7.55 -2.94 10.05
CA VAL A 34 -7.07 -3.39 11.37
C VAL A 34 -8.14 -3.15 12.44
N CYS A 35 -8.53 -1.91 12.68
CA CYS A 35 -9.48 -1.58 13.75
C CYS A 35 -10.93 -1.37 13.30
N ARG A 36 -11.21 -1.48 12.00
CA ARG A 36 -12.56 -1.29 11.42
C ARG A 36 -13.17 0.09 11.63
N GLN A 37 -12.37 1.10 12.00
CA GLN A 37 -12.83 2.49 12.08
C GLN A 37 -13.49 2.91 10.76
N THR A 38 -14.66 3.54 10.90
CA THR A 38 -15.53 3.92 9.78
C THR A 38 -14.85 4.96 8.89
N ASN A 39 -15.01 4.80 7.57
CA ASN A 39 -14.50 5.68 6.51
C ASN A 39 -12.99 5.97 6.52
N SER A 40 -12.17 5.25 7.31
CA SER A 40 -10.74 5.52 7.41
C SER A 40 -9.98 5.36 6.09
N VAL A 41 -10.35 4.39 5.24
CA VAL A 41 -9.68 4.16 3.94
C VAL A 41 -10.23 5.10 2.88
N GLN A 42 -11.52 5.42 2.94
CA GLN A 42 -12.17 6.36 2.01
C GLN A 42 -11.67 7.79 2.21
N GLN A 43 -11.41 8.19 3.46
CA GLN A 43 -10.85 9.50 3.80
C GLN A 43 -9.32 9.56 3.64
N ALA A 44 -8.67 8.46 3.26
CA ALA A 44 -7.23 8.42 3.11
C ALA A 44 -6.82 9.12 1.81
N ASP A 45 -5.90 10.09 1.94
CA ASP A 45 -5.33 10.83 0.82
C ASP A 45 -3.79 10.82 0.90
N ALA A 46 -3.14 11.05 -0.25
CA ALA A 46 -1.69 11.14 -0.40
C ALA A 46 -1.05 12.27 0.43
N SER A 47 -1.85 13.27 0.84
CA SER A 47 -1.43 14.32 1.77
C SER A 47 -1.04 13.80 3.17
N ASN A 48 -1.58 12.64 3.59
CA ASN A 48 -1.29 12.03 4.90
C ASN A 48 -0.05 11.11 4.87
N LEU A 49 0.94 11.45 4.04
CA LEU A 49 2.23 10.75 3.98
C LEU A 49 2.99 10.92 5.29
N ASP A 50 3.29 9.81 5.95
CA ASP A 50 4.10 9.80 7.17
C ASP A 50 5.58 9.88 6.80
N VAL A 51 6.06 11.12 6.66
CA VAL A 51 7.45 11.40 6.28
C VAL A 51 8.44 10.88 7.32
N SER A 52 8.09 10.98 8.61
CA SER A 52 8.93 10.50 9.72
C SER A 52 9.11 8.98 9.65
N MET A 53 8.02 8.23 9.48
CA MET A 53 8.06 6.78 9.29
C MET A 53 8.79 6.41 8.00
N MET A 54 8.58 7.15 6.91
CA MET A 54 9.30 6.90 5.66
C MET A 54 10.83 7.05 5.84
N ASN A 55 11.27 8.07 6.55
CA ASN A 55 12.69 8.31 6.81
C ASN A 55 13.27 7.24 7.75
N PHE A 56 12.53 6.86 8.79
CA PHE A 56 12.87 5.75 9.67
C PHE A 56 13.09 4.45 8.88
N LEU A 57 12.13 4.08 8.03
CA LEU A 57 12.22 2.86 7.23
C LEU A 57 13.40 2.90 6.23
N LYS A 58 13.70 4.05 5.64
CA LYS A 58 14.87 4.22 4.76
C LYS A 58 16.20 4.07 5.52
N LEU A 59 16.26 4.54 6.76
CA LEU A 59 17.47 4.49 7.56
C LEU A 59 17.77 3.08 8.07
N TYR A 60 16.75 2.41 8.62
CA TYR A 60 16.94 1.12 9.29
C TYR A 60 16.71 -0.10 8.40
N PHE A 61 15.89 0.04 7.34
CA PHE A 61 15.52 -1.06 6.43
C PHE A 61 15.73 -0.70 4.94
N PRO A 62 16.92 -0.21 4.54
CA PRO A 62 17.16 0.27 3.18
C PRO A 62 17.05 -0.83 2.12
N LYS A 63 17.41 -2.08 2.45
CA LYS A 63 17.36 -3.22 1.51
C LYS A 63 15.91 -3.60 1.21
N GLU A 64 15.12 -3.76 2.26
CA GLU A 64 13.71 -4.11 2.23
C GLU A 64 12.90 -3.02 1.52
N ILE A 65 13.23 -1.74 1.75
CA ILE A 65 12.60 -0.62 1.05
C ILE A 65 12.92 -0.65 -0.45
N LYS A 66 14.17 -0.95 -0.83
CA LYS A 66 14.57 -1.08 -2.24
C LYS A 66 13.82 -2.22 -2.92
N GLU A 67 13.69 -3.36 -2.25
CA GLU A 67 12.93 -4.52 -2.74
C GLU A 67 11.44 -4.19 -2.88
N LYS A 68 10.83 -3.60 -1.85
CA LYS A 68 9.42 -3.20 -1.90
C LYS A 68 9.14 -2.18 -2.99
N ARG A 69 10.04 -1.23 -3.22
CA ARG A 69 9.91 -0.27 -4.32
C ARG A 69 9.93 -0.97 -5.68
N LYS A 70 10.79 -1.97 -5.86
CA LYS A 70 10.87 -2.77 -7.09
C LYS A 70 9.62 -3.62 -7.28
N GLU A 71 9.13 -4.27 -6.23
CA GLU A 71 7.88 -5.03 -6.23
C GLU A 71 6.69 -4.12 -6.61
N SER A 72 6.52 -3.01 -5.90
CA SER A 72 5.47 -2.01 -6.18
C SER A 72 5.49 -1.48 -7.61
N SER A 73 6.68 -1.35 -8.23
CA SER A 73 6.83 -0.92 -9.63
C SER A 73 6.46 -2.03 -10.61
N LYS A 74 6.83 -3.28 -10.30
CA LYS A 74 6.46 -4.44 -11.12
C LYS A 74 4.96 -4.68 -11.09
N GLU A 75 4.35 -4.64 -9.91
CA GLU A 75 2.90 -4.76 -9.75
C GLU A 75 2.17 -3.70 -10.60
N GLN A 76 2.67 -2.46 -10.62
CA GLN A 76 2.09 -1.41 -11.46
C GLN A 76 2.16 -1.74 -12.95
N ALA A 77 3.34 -2.16 -13.43
CA ALA A 77 3.54 -2.48 -14.83
C ALA A 77 2.65 -3.66 -15.26
N VAL A 78 2.45 -4.64 -14.37
CA VAL A 78 1.52 -5.75 -14.60
C VAL A 78 0.08 -5.25 -14.65
N GLU A 79 -0.38 -4.48 -13.66
CA GLU A 79 -1.74 -3.90 -13.64
C GLU A 79 -2.03 -3.04 -14.91
N GLU A 80 -1.05 -2.27 -15.37
CA GLU A 80 -1.15 -1.46 -16.60
C GLU A 80 -1.21 -2.34 -17.85
N MET A 81 -0.41 -3.41 -17.91
CA MET A 81 -0.44 -4.39 -19.01
C MET A 81 -1.75 -5.17 -19.03
N GLU A 82 -2.28 -5.57 -17.87
CA GLU A 82 -3.59 -6.22 -17.72
C GLU A 82 -4.71 -5.32 -18.24
N ALA A 83 -4.68 -4.03 -17.89
CA ALA A 83 -5.66 -3.05 -18.35
C ALA A 83 -5.64 -2.82 -19.88
N LEU A 84 -4.47 -2.93 -20.52
CA LEU A 84 -4.31 -2.79 -21.97
C LEU A 84 -4.68 -4.06 -22.75
N THR A 85 -4.34 -5.23 -22.22
CA THR A 85 -4.44 -6.51 -22.95
C THR A 85 -5.67 -7.34 -22.58
N GLY A 86 -6.33 -7.04 -21.46
CA GLY A 86 -7.46 -7.80 -20.91
C GLY A 86 -7.07 -9.18 -20.36
N ARG A 87 -5.78 -9.57 -20.39
CA ARG A 87 -5.28 -10.83 -19.83
C ARG A 87 -4.95 -10.64 -18.35
N GLN A 88 -5.45 -11.51 -17.47
CA GLN A 88 -5.15 -11.47 -16.03
C GLN A 88 -3.87 -12.26 -15.73
N PHE A 89 -2.94 -11.63 -15.01
CA PHE A 89 -1.64 -12.19 -14.62
C PHE A 89 -1.48 -12.27 -13.08
N THR A 90 -2.38 -11.67 -12.30
CA THR A 90 -2.25 -11.56 -10.84
C THR A 90 -3.12 -12.56 -10.05
N ASN A 91 -2.47 -13.53 -9.38
CA ASN A 91 -3.05 -14.38 -8.31
C ASN A 91 -2.25 -14.22 -7.02
N ASN A 92 -2.27 -13.05 -6.37
CA ASN A 92 -1.76 -12.96 -5.01
C ASN A 92 -2.55 -11.96 -4.15
N PRO A 93 -3.49 -12.44 -3.31
CA PRO A 93 -4.34 -11.57 -2.48
C PRO A 93 -3.59 -10.90 -1.32
N ASP A 94 -2.37 -11.33 -0.97
CA ASP A 94 -1.74 -11.03 0.33
C ASP A 94 -0.48 -10.17 0.28
N ALA A 95 -0.07 -9.66 -0.89
CA ALA A 95 1.24 -9.03 -1.09
C ALA A 95 1.50 -7.73 -0.29
N CYS A 96 0.56 -7.22 0.51
CA CYS A 96 0.84 -6.06 1.37
C CYS A 96 -0.09 -5.84 2.57
N LEU A 97 -0.79 -6.88 3.05
CA LEU A 97 -1.66 -6.81 4.23
C LEU A 97 -0.95 -7.33 5.48
N VAL A 98 0.21 -6.75 5.85
CA VAL A 98 0.82 -7.09 7.14
C VAL A 98 1.46 -5.85 7.79
N MET A 99 1.04 -5.65 9.05
CA MET A 99 1.42 -4.68 10.10
C MET A 99 0.72 -3.32 10.09
#